data_AF-E0UJ44-F1
#
_entry.id   AF-E0UJ44-F1
#
_cell.length_a   1.000
_cell.length_b   1.000
_cell.length_c   1.000
_cell.angle_alpha   90.00
_cell.angle_beta   90.00
_cell.angle_gamma   90.00
#
_symmetry.space_group_name_H-M   'P 1'
#
loop_
_entity.id
_entity.type
_entity.pdbx_description
1 polymer ?
#
loop_
_entity_poly.entity_id
_entity_poly.type
_entity_poly.pdbx_seq_one_letter_code
_entity_poly.pdbx_strand_id
1 'polypeptide(L)'
;MQEHSFLPEFNDDDVIELADNNLVKIGRLREAIRIFFDGNIEELLRKYCLDNFNICIPFTRHDYRSNPQYDRFMSQGVRCKLLKLGFKNWQSGRIKLRLSLEFEPDEPENKEPPSPLDDIRQSINQ
;
A
#
# COMPACT_ATOMS: atom_id res chain seq x y z
N MET A 1 4.48 -9.07 -7.94
CA MET A 1 3.91 -8.34 -6.79
C MET A 1 4.73 -8.70 -5.54
N GLN A 2 5.59 -7.80 -5.07
CA GLN A 2 6.35 -8.03 -3.84
C GLN A 2 5.36 -8.08 -2.67
N GLU A 3 5.39 -9.13 -1.85
CA GLU A 3 4.63 -9.14 -0.60
C GLU A 3 5.20 -8.07 0.34
N HIS A 4 4.56 -6.90 0.35
CA HIS A 4 4.80 -5.91 1.38
C HIS A 4 4.18 -6.43 2.67
N SER A 5 4.97 -7.16 3.46
CA SER A 5 4.54 -7.58 4.80
C SER A 5 4.32 -6.34 5.66
N PHE A 6 3.09 -6.17 6.16
CA PHE A 6 2.79 -5.09 7.09
C PHE A 6 3.49 -5.36 8.42
N LEU A 7 4.31 -4.40 8.89
CA LEU A 7 5.06 -4.50 10.15
C LEU A 7 6.00 -5.72 10.18
N PRO A 8 6.99 -5.84 9.26
CA PRO A 8 7.81 -7.05 9.07
C PRO A 8 8.63 -7.45 10.31
N GLU A 9 8.92 -6.49 11.18
CA GLU A 9 9.75 -6.69 12.38
C GLU A 9 9.00 -7.32 13.57
N PHE A 10 7.72 -7.67 13.38
CA PHE A 10 6.81 -8.15 14.41
C PHE A 10 6.21 -9.49 14.02
N ASN A 11 6.00 -10.35 15.01
CA ASN A 11 5.38 -11.66 14.84
C ASN A 11 3.86 -11.57 14.96
N ASP A 12 3.14 -12.56 14.43
CA ASP A 12 1.66 -12.54 14.44
C ASP A 12 1.05 -12.59 15.85
N ASP A 13 1.77 -13.19 16.79
CA ASP A 13 1.35 -13.25 18.19
C ASP A 13 1.75 -12.02 19.02
N ASP A 14 2.56 -11.10 18.47
CA ASP A 14 2.85 -9.82 19.12
C ASP A 14 1.55 -9.02 19.29
N VAL A 15 1.51 -8.12 20.28
CA VAL A 15 0.28 -7.38 20.63
C VAL A 15 0.49 -5.89 20.45
N ILE A 16 -0.46 -5.23 19.81
CA ILE A 16 -0.55 -3.78 19.72
C ILE A 16 -1.74 -3.28 20.53
N GLU A 17 -1.52 -2.21 21.29
CA GLU A 17 -2.53 -1.44 22.00
C GLU A 17 -2.87 -0.19 21.15
N LEU A 18 -4.12 -0.07 20.69
CA LEU A 18 -4.61 1.00 19.81
C LEU A 18 -5.74 1.79 20.48
N ALA A 19 -5.44 2.98 21.00
CA ALA A 19 -6.35 3.73 21.89
C ALA A 19 -6.64 2.98 23.20
N ASP A 20 -6.85 3.73 24.28
CA ASP A 20 -6.78 3.27 25.66
C ASP A 20 -7.40 1.89 25.88
N ASN A 21 -6.54 0.87 26.06
CA ASN A 21 -6.88 -0.51 26.40
C ASN A 21 -7.44 -1.43 25.29
N ASN A 22 -7.44 -1.04 24.02
CA ASN A 22 -7.81 -1.96 22.93
C ASN A 22 -6.60 -2.76 22.43
N LEU A 23 -6.54 -4.03 22.82
CA LEU A 23 -5.44 -4.95 22.54
C LEU A 23 -5.76 -5.84 21.33
N VAL A 24 -4.88 -5.82 20.34
CA VAL A 24 -5.03 -6.58 19.10
C VAL A 24 -3.74 -7.32 18.78
N LYS A 25 -3.83 -8.59 18.39
CA LYS A 25 -2.67 -9.33 17.87
C LYS A 25 -2.27 -8.79 16.50
N ILE A 26 -0.97 -8.68 16.24
CA ILE A 26 -0.44 -8.19 14.95
C ILE A 26 -0.95 -9.04 13.78
N GLY A 27 -1.04 -10.37 13.95
CA GLY A 27 -1.57 -11.26 12.91
C GLY A 27 -3.02 -10.92 12.53
N ARG A 28 -3.87 -10.61 13.51
CA ARG A 28 -5.26 -10.19 13.26
C ARG A 28 -5.33 -8.81 12.60
N LEU A 29 -4.44 -7.89 12.98
CA LEU A 29 -4.34 -6.59 12.31
C LEU A 29 -3.92 -6.75 10.85
N ARG A 30 -2.93 -7.60 10.55
CA ARG A 30 -2.49 -7.91 9.18
C ARG A 30 -3.62 -8.50 8.35
N GLU A 31 -4.34 -9.47 8.91
CA GLU A 31 -5.48 -10.10 8.24
C GLU A 31 -6.59 -9.08 7.93
N ALA A 32 -6.94 -8.23 8.90
CA ALA A 32 -7.93 -7.17 8.69
C ALA A 32 -7.50 -6.19 7.59
N ILE A 33 -6.22 -5.83 7.55
CA ILE A 33 -5.66 -4.97 6.50
C ILE A 33 -5.72 -5.68 5.15
N ARG A 34 -5.30 -6.95 5.05
CA ARG A 34 -5.38 -7.74 3.81
C ARG A 34 -6.80 -7.81 3.27
N ILE A 35 -7.77 -8.22 4.11
CA ILE A 35 -9.20 -8.27 3.73
C ILE A 35 -9.69 -6.89 3.25
N PHE A 36 -9.28 -5.81 3.92
CA PHE A 36 -9.64 -4.46 3.51
C PHE A 36 -9.13 -4.15 2.10
N PHE A 37 -7.85 -4.40 1.82
CA PHE A 37 -7.24 -4.09 0.52
C PHE A 37 -7.72 -5.02 -0.59
N ASP A 38 -7.84 -6.32 -0.34
CA ASP A 38 -8.25 -7.32 -1.34
C ASP A 38 -9.69 -7.11 -1.81
N GLY A 39 -10.60 -6.73 -0.90
CA GLY A 39 -12.02 -6.60 -1.22
C GLY A 39 -12.47 -5.20 -1.61
N ASN A 40 -11.81 -4.14 -1.13
CA ASN A 40 -12.38 -2.80 -1.21
C ASN A 40 -11.58 -1.84 -2.09
N ILE A 41 -10.27 -2.02 -2.30
CA ILE A 41 -9.51 -0.95 -2.96
C ILE A 41 -9.86 -0.82 -4.45
N GLU A 42 -10.09 -1.94 -5.14
CA GLU A 42 -10.51 -1.92 -6.54
C GLU A 42 -11.91 -1.31 -6.69
N GLU A 43 -12.87 -1.70 -5.85
CA GLU A 43 -14.23 -1.14 -5.87
C GLU A 43 -14.24 0.35 -5.50
N LEU A 44 -13.43 0.75 -4.50
CA LEU A 44 -13.27 2.15 -4.13
C LEU A 44 -12.64 2.95 -5.28
N LEU A 45 -11.54 2.48 -5.86
CA LEU A 45 -10.92 3.14 -7.01
C LEU A 45 -11.89 3.22 -8.18
N ARG A 46 -12.58 2.13 -8.50
CA ARG A 46 -13.60 2.10 -9.55
C ARG A 46 -14.71 3.13 -9.31
N LYS A 47 -15.25 3.17 -8.09
CA LYS A 47 -16.33 4.11 -7.70
C LYS A 47 -15.88 5.57 -7.73
N TYR A 48 -14.68 5.88 -7.25
CA TYR A 48 -14.21 7.25 -7.17
C TYR A 48 -13.61 7.75 -8.50
N CYS A 49 -12.99 6.87 -9.29
CA CYS A 49 -12.37 7.23 -10.57
C CYS A 49 -13.37 7.26 -11.74
N LEU A 50 -14.31 6.31 -11.84
CA LEU A 50 -15.24 6.26 -12.99
C LEU A 50 -16.33 7.34 -12.93
N ASP A 51 -16.85 7.64 -11.73
CA ASP A 51 -17.93 8.61 -11.58
C ASP A 51 -17.41 10.06 -11.49
N ASN A 52 -16.11 10.26 -11.24
CA ASN A 52 -15.49 11.59 -11.12
C ASN A 52 -14.12 11.64 -11.80
N PHE A 53 -14.10 11.65 -13.14
CA PHE A 53 -12.88 12.00 -13.87
C PHE A 53 -12.57 13.50 -13.75
N ASN A 54 -12.08 13.93 -12.58
CA ASN A 54 -10.99 14.90 -12.40
C ASN A 54 -10.55 15.02 -10.92
N ILE A 55 -10.39 13.91 -10.17
CA ILE A 55 -10.18 14.00 -8.71
C ILE A 55 -9.01 13.15 -8.18
N CYS A 56 -8.18 13.88 -7.44
CA CYS A 56 -7.18 13.51 -6.43
C CYS A 56 -7.67 12.36 -5.52
N ILE A 57 -6.76 11.58 -4.94
CA ILE A 57 -7.10 10.46 -4.04
C ILE A 57 -7.04 10.94 -2.57
N PRO A 58 -8.10 11.51 -1.96
CA PRO A 58 -8.21 11.56 -0.51
C PRO A 58 -8.86 10.26 -0.03
N PHE A 59 -8.09 9.44 0.66
CA PHE A 59 -8.62 8.32 1.44
C PHE A 59 -9.41 8.86 2.64
N THR A 60 -10.62 9.34 2.41
CA THR A 60 -11.58 9.64 3.48
C THR A 60 -12.97 9.18 3.05
N ARG A 61 -13.42 8.06 3.63
CA ARG A 61 -14.84 7.74 3.67
C ARG A 61 -15.52 8.94 4.35
N HIS A 62 -16.43 9.58 3.62
CA HIS A 62 -17.20 10.73 4.07
C HIS A 62 -17.84 10.46 5.44
N ASP A 63 -17.43 11.23 6.44
CA ASP A 63 -18.36 11.81 7.39
C ASP A 63 -18.26 13.33 7.24
N TYR A 64 -19.39 13.97 6.94
CA TYR A 64 -19.57 15.43 6.97
C TYR A 64 -19.38 15.92 8.41
N ARG A 65 -18.12 16.11 8.79
CA ARG A 65 -17.56 16.87 9.93
C ARG A 65 -16.13 16.35 10.06
N SER A 66 -15.19 17.08 9.47
CA SER A 66 -13.74 16.82 9.53
C SER A 66 -13.33 16.25 10.90
N ASN A 67 -13.21 14.92 10.99
CA ASN A 67 -12.63 14.29 12.16
C ASN A 67 -11.12 14.32 11.91
N PRO A 68 -10.34 15.16 12.63
CA PRO A 68 -8.90 15.35 12.40
C PRO A 68 -8.06 14.08 12.63
N GLN A 69 -8.70 12.95 12.94
CA GLN A 69 -8.06 11.66 13.15
C GLN A 69 -7.69 10.93 11.83
N TYR A 70 -8.44 11.12 10.75
CA TYR A 70 -8.11 10.48 9.46
C TYR A 70 -6.83 11.04 8.85
N ASP A 71 -6.65 12.37 8.90
CA ASP A 71 -5.40 13.01 8.50
C ASP A 71 -4.21 12.45 9.29
N ARG A 72 -4.40 12.12 10.57
CA ARG A 72 -3.30 11.64 11.42
C ARG A 72 -2.78 10.26 11.01
N PHE A 73 -3.60 9.30 10.60
CA PHE A 73 -3.11 7.93 10.39
C PHE A 73 -2.12 7.81 9.21
N MET A 74 -2.37 8.53 8.11
CA MET A 74 -1.46 8.57 6.95
C MET A 74 -0.32 9.59 7.11
N SER A 75 -0.53 10.71 7.82
CA SER A 75 0.52 11.72 8.00
C SER A 75 1.34 11.53 9.29
N GLN A 76 0.72 11.74 10.44
CA GLN A 76 1.37 11.84 11.76
C GLN A 76 1.51 10.51 12.51
N GLY A 77 0.80 9.48 12.09
CA GLY A 77 0.56 8.22 12.78
C GLY A 77 -0.37 8.33 13.99
N VAL A 78 -0.97 7.20 14.34
CA VAL A 78 -1.78 7.02 15.54
C VAL A 78 -0.88 6.48 16.66
N ARG A 79 -0.94 7.08 17.86
CA ARG A 79 -0.17 6.61 19.03
C ARG A 79 -0.61 5.20 19.41
N CYS A 80 0.36 4.35 19.71
CA CYS A 80 0.14 2.97 20.11
C CYS A 80 1.22 2.50 21.07
N LYS A 81 1.00 1.36 21.72
CA LYS A 81 2.06 0.60 22.38
C LYS A 81 2.15 -0.79 21.77
N LEU A 82 3.35 -1.33 21.69
CA LEU A 82 3.58 -2.66 21.12
C LEU A 82 4.35 -3.52 22.12
N LEU A 83 3.89 -4.75 22.31
CA LEU A 83 4.53 -5.77 23.10
C LEU A 83 4.97 -6.91 22.20
N LYS A 84 6.30 -7.07 22.06
CA LYS A 84 6.88 -8.23 21.38
C LYS A 84 6.88 -9.44 22.33
N LEU A 85 6.55 -10.62 21.82
CA LEU A 85 6.67 -11.86 22.58
C LEU A 85 8.11 -12.10 23.02
N GLY A 86 8.26 -12.48 24.28
CA GLY A 86 9.57 -12.65 24.93
C GLY A 86 10.18 -11.36 25.47
N PHE A 87 9.60 -10.18 25.18
CA PHE A 87 10.03 -8.91 25.77
C PHE A 87 9.14 -8.59 26.98
N LYS A 88 9.76 -8.05 28.03
CA LYS A 88 9.05 -7.76 29.30
C LYS A 88 8.32 -6.42 29.31
N ASN A 89 8.60 -5.54 28.34
CA ASN A 89 8.17 -4.15 28.39
C ASN A 89 7.39 -3.76 27.13
N TRP A 90 6.38 -2.91 27.33
CA TRP A 90 5.66 -2.24 26.25
C TRP A 90 6.51 -1.14 25.63
N GLN A 91 6.60 -1.12 24.31
CA GLN A 91 7.24 -0.06 23.55
C GLN A 91 6.20 0.94 23.06
N SER A 92 6.30 2.19 23.52
CA SER A 92 5.44 3.27 23.02
C SER A 92 5.91 3.71 21.63
N GLY A 93 4.96 3.98 20.73
CA GLY A 93 5.25 4.36 19.36
C GLY A 93 4.06 4.96 18.63
N ARG A 94 4.15 4.97 17.30
CA ARG A 94 3.03 5.32 16.42
C ARG A 94 2.95 4.35 15.25
N ILE A 95 1.74 3.95 14.91
CA ILE A 95 1.45 3.19 13.69
C ILE A 95 1.03 4.16 12.57
N LYS A 96 1.55 3.93 11.36
CA LYS A 96 1.28 4.73 10.15
C LYS A 96 0.96 3.80 8.99
N LEU A 97 0.03 4.21 8.15
CA LEU A 97 -0.21 3.58 6.86
C LEU A 97 0.50 4.38 5.77
N ARG A 98 1.31 3.69 4.95
CA ARG A 98 1.94 4.25 3.74
C ARG A 98 1.45 3.44 2.55
N LEU A 99 0.98 4.13 1.51
CA LEU A 99 0.56 3.54 0.25
C LEU A 99 1.41 4.12 -0.87
N SER A 100 1.87 3.26 -1.77
CA SER A 100 2.59 3.63 -2.98
C SER A 100 1.77 3.19 -4.20
N LEU A 101 1.73 4.04 -5.22
CA LEU A 101 1.18 3.71 -6.53
C LEU A 101 2.34 3.65 -7.52
N GLU A 102 2.42 2.58 -8.27
CA GLU A 102 3.48 2.35 -9.26
C GLU A 102 2.86 2.30 -10.65
N PHE A 103 3.55 2.90 -11.63
CA PHE A 103 3.23 2.78 -13.03
C PHE A 103 4.21 1.79 -13.65
N GLU A 104 3.67 0.70 -14.19
CA GLU A 104 4.42 -0.33 -14.91
C GLU A 104 4.04 -0.22 -16.39
N PRO A 105 4.89 0.39 -17.24
CA PRO A 105 4.62 0.44 -18.68
C PRO A 105 4.76 -0.95 -19.28
N ASP A 106 3.89 -1.26 -20.24
CA ASP A 106 4.06 -2.47 -21.06
C ASP A 106 5.39 -2.40 -21.84
N GLU A 107 6.05 -3.55 -22.02
CA GLU A 107 7.17 -3.63 -22.95
C GLU A 107 6.67 -3.29 -24.35
N PRO A 108 7.35 -2.40 -25.09
CA PRO A 108 6.93 -2.07 -26.44
C PRO A 108 6.91 -3.35 -27.29
N GLU A 109 5.79 -3.64 -27.94
CA GLU A 109 5.74 -4.68 -28.97
C GLU A 109 6.74 -4.29 -30.06
N ASN A 110 7.93 -4.88 -29.99
CA ASN A 110 9.04 -4.50 -30.84
C ASN A 110 8.75 -4.98 -32.27
N LYS A 111 8.12 -4.12 -33.08
CA LYS A 111 8.31 -4.08 -34.51
C LYS A 111 9.20 -2.88 -34.81
N GLU A 112 10.46 -2.95 -34.38
CA GLU A 112 11.52 -2.15 -34.97
C GLU A 112 11.33 -2.22 -36.50
N PRO A 113 11.01 -1.10 -37.17
CA PRO A 113 11.04 -1.11 -38.62
C PRO A 113 12.44 -1.54 -39.05
N PRO A 114 12.58 -2.35 -40.11
CA PRO A 114 13.88 -2.86 -40.53
C PRO A 114 14.88 -1.70 -40.60
N SER A 115 16.01 -1.86 -39.92
CA SER A 115 17.00 -0.80 -39.86
C SER A 115 17.59 -0.63 -41.27
N PRO A 116 17.75 0.61 -41.78
CA PRO A 116 18.40 0.84 -43.07
C PRO A 116 19.86 0.32 -43.13
N LEU A 117 20.43 -0.06 -41.99
CA LEU A 117 21.75 -0.70 -41.89
C LEU A 117 21.70 -2.23 -42.05
N ASP A 118 20.53 -2.86 -41.92
CA ASP A 118 20.38 -4.31 -42.10
C ASP A 118 20.61 -4.70 -43.58
N ASP A 119 20.19 -3.85 -44.52
CA ASP A 119 20.45 -4.00 -45.96
C ASP A 119 21.96 -3.98 -46.28
N ILE A 120 22.73 -3.14 -45.58
CA ILE A 120 24.19 -3.04 -45.74
C ILE A 120 24.88 -4.28 -45.18
N ARG A 121 24.45 -4.78 -44.01
CA ARG A 121 25.01 -6.00 -43.40
C ARG A 121 24.79 -7.23 -44.26
N GLN A 122 23.64 -7.34 -44.93
CA GLN A 122 23.36 -8.42 -45.88
C GLN A 122 24.23 -8.32 -47.14
N SER A 123 24.52 -7.11 -47.60
CA SER A 123 25.35 -6.87 -48.79
C SER A 123 26.84 -7.17 -48.58
N ILE A 124 27.35 -7.07 -47.33
CA ILE A 124 28.76 -7.33 -46.99
C ILE A 124 29.05 -8.83 -46.82
N ASN A 125 28.04 -9.65 -46.53
CA ASN A 125 28.16 -11.09 -46.29
C ASN A 125 27.83 -11.95 -47.53
N GLN A 126 27.75 -11.36 -48.72
CA GLN A 126 27.76 -12.04 -50.03
C GLN A 126 29.14 -11.95 -50.67
#